data_AF-A0A7C0UEA7-F1
#
_entry.id   AF-A0A7C0UEA7-F1
#
_cell.length_a   1.000
_cell.length_b   1.000
_cell.length_c   1.000
_cell.angle_alpha   90.00
_cell.angle_beta   90.00
_cell.angle_gamma   90.00
#
_symmetry.space_group_name_H-M   'P 1'
#
loop_
_entity.id
_entity.type
_entity.pdbx_description
1 polymer ?
#
loop_
_entity_poly.entity_id
_entity_poly.type
_entity_poly.pdbx_seq_one_letter_code
_entity_poly.pdbx_strand_id
1 'polypeptide(L)' 'MKIKNPKFKRFLLKLSGEALMGDKDFGIDQKVMHFIANELKDLYRSGIQVSVVIGAGNIFRGLEGSAEGMER' A
#
# COMPACT_ATOMS: atom_id res chain seq x y z
N MET A 1 9.22 -17.86 -6.00
CA MET A 1 9.89 -17.59 -7.29
C MET A 1 11.21 -16.84 -7.03
N LYS A 2 12.28 -17.04 -7.83
CA LYS A 2 13.53 -16.24 -7.71
C LYS A 2 13.63 -15.28 -8.88
N ILE A 3 13.61 -13.97 -8.62
CA ILE A 3 13.78 -12.95 -9.65
C ILE A 3 15.25 -12.92 -10.07
N LYS A 4 15.55 -13.28 -11.33
CA LYS A 4 16.90 -13.23 -11.89
C LYS A 4 17.20 -11.83 -12.42
N ASN A 5 18.34 -11.28 -12.03
CA ASN A 5 18.84 -9.99 -12.50
C ASN A 5 17.85 -8.81 -12.34
N PRO A 6 17.34 -8.54 -11.12
CA PRO A 6 16.42 -7.42 -10.92
C PRO A 6 17.10 -6.10 -11.28
N LYS A 7 16.42 -5.28 -12.08
CA LYS A 7 16.91 -3.93 -12.46
C LYS A 7 17.18 -3.06 -11.24
N PHE A 8 16.40 -3.24 -10.16
CA PHE A 8 16.53 -2.53 -8.91
C PHE A 8 16.71 -3.51 -7.75
N LYS A 9 17.74 -3.29 -6.93
CA LYS A 9 17.99 -4.05 -5.69
C LYS A 9 17.21 -3.49 -4.50
N ARG A 10 16.86 -2.21 -4.54
CA ARG A 10 16.12 -1.49 -3.51
C ARG A 10 15.20 -0.45 -4.15
N PHE A 11 13.98 -0.33 -3.65
CA PHE A 11 13.07 0.74 -4.05
C PHE A 11 12.07 1.10 -2.94
N LEU A 12 11.44 2.26 -3.10
CA LEU A 12 10.29 2.68 -2.31
C LEU A 12 9.03 2.44 -3.13
N LEU A 13 8.12 1.63 -2.59
CA LEU A 13 6.79 1.39 -3.13
C LEU A 13 5.81 2.33 -2.45
N LYS A 14 5.28 3.29 -3.20
CA LYS A 14 4.17 4.11 -2.73
C LYS A 14 2.85 3.47 -3.14
N LEU A 15 2.04 3.11 -2.16
CA LEU A 15 0.67 2.65 -2.34
C LEU A 15 -0.30 3.78 -1.98
N SER A 16 -1.36 3.91 -2.75
CA SER A 16 -2.55 4.64 -2.31
C SER A 16 -3.26 3.82 -1.23
N GLY A 17 -3.89 4.48 -0.27
CA GLY A 17 -4.69 3.76 0.74
C GLY A 17 -5.93 3.12 0.13
N GLU A 18 -6.51 3.79 -0.87
CA GLU A 18 -7.61 3.33 -1.68
C GLU A 18 -7.30 2.02 -2.40
N ALA A 19 -6.04 1.78 -2.76
CA ALA A 19 -5.61 0.52 -3.35
C ALA A 19 -5.80 -0.69 -2.39
N LEU A 20 -5.99 -0.46 -1.09
CA LEU A 20 -6.30 -1.51 -0.11
C LEU A 20 -7.80 -1.79 0.04
N MET A 21 -8.69 -1.01 -0.58
CA MET A 21 -10.14 -1.14 -0.40
C MET A 21 -10.76 -2.27 -1.23
N GLY A 22 -10.09 -2.73 -2.30
CA GLY A 22 -10.69 -3.69 -3.23
C GLY A 22 -12.01 -3.16 -3.80
N ASP A 23 -13.07 -3.96 -3.68
CA ASP A 23 -14.42 -3.59 -4.11
C ASP A 23 -15.23 -2.84 -3.03
N LYS A 24 -14.60 -2.47 -1.90
CA LYS A 24 -15.25 -1.73 -0.81
C LYS A 24 -15.14 -0.22 -1.05
N ASP A 25 -16.12 0.52 -0.54
CA ASP A 25 -16.10 1.99 -0.58
C ASP A 25 -15.25 2.62 0.53
N PHE A 26 -14.95 1.89 1.61
CA PHE A 26 -14.18 2.38 2.77
C PHE A 26 -13.43 1.24 3.48
N GLY A 27 -12.34 1.58 4.18
CA GLY A 27 -11.64 0.66 5.06
C GLY A 27 -10.55 -0.16 4.36
N ILE A 28 -10.36 -1.40 4.81
CA ILE A 28 -9.34 -2.32 4.26
C ILE A 28 -10.04 -3.61 3.83
N ASP A 29 -9.80 -4.02 2.58
CA ASP A 29 -10.12 -5.36 2.11
C ASP A 29 -8.98 -6.32 2.45
N GLN A 30 -9.34 -7.33 3.24
CA GLN A 30 -8.37 -8.33 3.71
C GLN A 30 -7.77 -9.14 2.55
N LYS A 31 -8.54 -9.47 1.52
CA LYS A 31 -8.03 -10.25 0.37
C LYS A 31 -6.97 -9.45 -0.38
N VAL A 32 -7.24 -8.17 -0.65
CA VAL A 32 -6.29 -7.28 -1.34
C VAL A 32 -5.02 -7.06 -0.50
N MET A 33 -5.18 -6.82 0.81
CA MET A 33 -4.06 -6.69 1.73
C MET A 33 -3.17 -7.96 1.73
N HIS A 34 -3.77 -9.15 1.80
CA HIS A 34 -3.03 -10.41 1.78
C HIS A 34 -2.34 -10.65 0.44
N PHE A 35 -2.99 -10.29 -0.68
CA PHE A 35 -2.38 -10.37 -2.00
C PHE A 35 -1.11 -9.51 -2.07
N ILE A 36 -1.19 -8.23 -1.71
CA ILE A 36 -0.03 -7.31 -1.71
C ILE A 36 1.07 -7.81 -0.77
N ALA A 37 0.70 -8.28 0.43
CA ALA A 37 1.67 -8.81 1.39
C ALA A 37 2.42 -10.04 0.84
N ASN A 38 1.75 -10.92 0.09
CA ASN A 38 2.38 -12.08 -0.53
C ASN A 38 3.34 -11.68 -1.67
N GLU A 39 2.98 -10.68 -2.49
CA GLU A 39 3.87 -10.14 -3.52
C GLU A 39 5.14 -9.54 -2.89
N LEU A 40 4.99 -8.75 -1.82
CA LEU A 40 6.12 -8.17 -1.07
C LEU A 40 7.00 -9.24 -0.42
N LYS A 41 6.39 -10.31 0.10
CA LYS A 41 7.11 -11.45 0.69
C LYS A 41 7.98 -12.16 -0.35
N ASP A 42 7.49 -12.32 -1.57
CA ASP A 42 8.25 -12.95 -2.65
C ASP A 42 9.42 -12.09 -3.15
N LEU A 43 9.23 -10.76 -3.17
CA LEU A 43 10.32 -9.80 -3.41
C LEU A 43 11.39 -9.87 -2.31
N TYR A 44 10.98 -9.86 -1.05
CA TYR A 44 11.88 -9.98 0.10
C TYR A 44 12.68 -11.29 0.04
N ARG A 45 12.02 -12.41 -0.25
CA ARG A 45 12.67 -13.73 -0.43
C ARG A 45 13.64 -13.77 -1.61
N SER A 46 13.45 -12.90 -2.61
CA SER A 46 14.37 -12.72 -3.73
C SER A 46 15.56 -11.81 -3.40
N GLY A 47 15.67 -11.33 -2.16
CA GLY A 47 16.76 -10.45 -1.70
C GLY A 47 16.58 -8.98 -2.08
N ILE A 48 15.40 -8.60 -2.56
CA ILE A 48 15.07 -7.22 -2.92
C ILE A 48 14.58 -6.48 -1.67
N GLN A 49 15.10 -5.27 -1.47
CA GLN A 49 14.75 -4.43 -0.32
C GLN A 49 13.64 -3.46 -0.71
N VAL A 50 12.50 -3.56 -0.04
CA VAL A 50 11.32 -2.72 -0.34
C VAL A 50 10.98 -1.89 0.88
N SER A 51 10.96 -0.56 0.72
CA SER A 51 10.30 0.34 1.66
C SER A 51 8.88 0.58 1.17
N VAL A 52 7.88 0.58 2.04
CA VAL A 52 6.49 0.82 1.64
C VAL A 52 5.99 2.10 2.29
N VAL A 53 5.41 2.99 1.49
CA VAL A 53 4.68 4.18 1.95
C VAL A 53 3.23 4.00 1.54
N ILE A 54 2.31 4.08 2.49
CA ILE A 54 0.88 3.88 2.25
C ILE A 54 0.14 5.17 2.61
N GLY A 55 -0.65 5.69 1.68
CA GLY A 55 -1.59 6.78 1.99
C GLY A 55 -2.76 6.29 2.84
N ALA A 56 -3.45 7.18 3.57
CA ALA A 56 -4.55 6.80 4.46
C ALA A 56 -5.94 7.19 3.94
N GLY A 57 -6.07 7.54 2.65
CA GLY A 57 -7.31 8.07 2.06
C GLY A 57 -8.51 7.11 2.07
N ASN A 58 -8.28 5.83 2.34
CA ASN A 58 -9.30 4.81 2.57
C ASN A 58 -9.86 4.79 4.01
N ILE A 59 -9.23 5.50 4.95
CA ILE A 59 -9.62 5.60 6.36
C ILE A 59 -9.99 7.04 6.71
N PHE A 60 -9.24 8.01 6.20
CA PHE A 60 -9.43 9.42 6.49
C PHE A 60 -9.03 10.29 5.30
N ARG A 61 -9.93 11.16 4.87
CA ARG A 61 -9.65 12.20 3.88
C ARG A 61 -9.66 13.55 4.58
N GLY A 62 -8.51 14.22 4.62
CA GLY A 62 -8.39 15.53 5.27
C GLY A 62 -9.29 16.62 4.67
N LEU A 63 -9.75 16.46 3.42
CA LEU A 63 -10.73 17.36 2.81
C LEU A 63 -12.14 17.20 3.40
N GLU A 64 -12.53 15.99 3.81
CA GLU A 64 -13.81 15.74 4.49
C GLU A 64 -13.75 16.25 5.94
N GLY A 65 -12.66 15.95 6.67
CA GLY A 65 -12.47 16.46 8.04
C GLY A 65 -12.38 17.99 8.13
N SER A 66 -11.79 18.65 7.12
CA SER A 66 -11.76 20.12 7.06
C SER A 66 -13.12 20.75 6.78
N ALA A 67 -14.05 20.03 6.15
CA ALA A 67 -15.43 20.49 5.95
C ALA A 67 -16.27 20.37 7.24
N GLU A 68 -15.91 19.47 8.14
CA GLU A 68 -16.54 19.26 9.46
C GLU A 68 -15.90 20.09 10.59
N GLY A 69 -15.00 21.03 10.26
CA GLY A 69 -14.42 21.96 11.23
C GLY A 69 -13.13 21.49 11.91
N MET A 70 -12.45 20.45 11.41
CA MET A 70 -11.07 20.17 11.82
C MET A 70 -10.13 21.26 11.28
N GLU A 71 -9.43 21.93 12.19
CA GLU A 71 -8.40 22.90 11.84
C GLU A 71 -7.18 22.19 11.21
N ARG A 72 -6.59 22.84 10.19
CA ARG A 72 -5.49 22.29 9.38
C ARG A 72 -4.16 22.27 10.12
#